data_AF-A0A699Z8A2-F1
#
_entry.id   AF-A0A699Z8A2-F1
#
_cell.length_a   1.000
_cell.length_b   1.000
_cell.length_c   1.000
_cell.angle_alpha   90.00
_cell.angle_beta   90.00
_cell.angle_gamma   90.00
#
_symmetry.space_group_name_H-M   'P 1'
#
loop_
_entity.id
_entity.type
_entity.pdbx_description
1 polymer ?
#
loop_
_entity_poly.entity_id
_entity_poly.type
_entity_poly.pdbx_seq_one_letter_code
_entity_poly.pdbx_strand_id
1 'polypeptide(L)'
;MLNGVEVPLEGVRSNDSLAHKVEALRMFLDQKLGTQAFLKVYRRLESLSLEDDESEVSREFLAVLGQDKLPYLQLIHQLIVCEENLNCA
;
A
#
# COMPACT_ATOMS: atom_id res chain seq x y z
N MET A 1 5.19 -7.46 4.59
CA MET A 1 5.85 -8.57 3.86
C MET A 1 5.34 -8.55 2.43
N LEU A 2 6.22 -8.69 1.44
CA LEU A 2 5.88 -8.83 0.02
C LEU A 2 6.17 -10.28 -0.40
N ASN A 3 5.17 -11.02 -0.86
CA ASN A 3 5.34 -12.42 -1.31
C ASN A 3 6.04 -13.33 -0.28
N GLY A 4 5.75 -13.15 1.01
CA GLY A 4 6.37 -13.92 2.10
C GLY A 4 7.79 -13.48 2.48
N VAL A 5 8.32 -12.42 1.85
CA VAL A 5 9.63 -11.84 2.19
C VAL A 5 9.44 -10.58 3.03
N GLU A 6 10.21 -10.45 4.10
CA GLU A 6 10.31 -9.21 4.86
C GLU A 6 10.91 -8.11 3.98
N VAL A 7 10.21 -6.98 3.90
CA VAL A 7 10.66 -5.84 3.11
C VAL A 7 11.43 -4.93 4.04
N PRO A 8 12.76 -4.80 3.89
CA PRO A 8 13.52 -3.86 4.69
C PRO A 8 13.12 -2.44 4.28
N LEU A 9 12.44 -1.74 5.19
CA LEU A 9 12.24 -0.30 5.07
C LEU A 9 13.53 0.36 5.56
N GLU A 10 14.24 1.03 4.67
CA GLU A 10 15.47 1.73 5.03
C GLU A 10 15.18 2.76 6.13
N GLY A 11 15.97 2.72 7.21
CA GLY A 11 15.84 3.64 8.34
C GLY A 11 14.79 3.26 9.39
N VAL A 12 14.08 2.15 9.23
CA VAL A 12 13.08 1.68 10.22
C VAL A 12 13.64 0.54 11.06
N ARG A 13 13.54 0.67 12.38
CA ARG A 13 13.79 -0.39 13.35
C ARG A 13 12.47 -0.95 13.86
N SER A 14 12.51 -2.20 14.32
CA SER A 14 11.32 -2.88 14.88
C SER A 14 10.73 -2.16 16.10
N ASN A 15 11.53 -1.35 16.79
CA ASN A 15 11.10 -0.58 17.98
C ASN A 15 10.62 0.84 17.66
N ASP A 16 10.64 1.26 16.38
CA ASP A 16 10.10 2.56 16.00
C ASP A 16 8.57 2.62 16.15
N SER A 17 8.08 3.82 16.41
CA SER A 17 6.65 4.12 16.53
C SER A 17 5.91 3.74 15.25
N LEU A 18 4.64 3.33 15.39
CA LEU A 18 3.78 2.98 14.25
C LEU A 18 3.74 4.10 13.20
N ALA A 19 3.68 5.37 13.63
CA ALA A 19 3.72 6.53 12.74
C ALA A 19 4.98 6.59 11.86
N HIS A 20 6.15 6.26 12.42
CA HIS A 20 7.41 6.22 11.68
C HIS A 20 7.43 5.09 10.64
N LYS A 21 6.88 3.93 11.01
CA LYS A 21 6.77 2.76 10.12
C LYS A 21 5.82 3.03 8.95
N VAL A 22 4.71 3.72 9.21
CA VAL A 22 3.72 4.13 8.21
C VAL A 22 4.34 5.09 7.20
N GLU A 23 5.02 6.14 7.67
CA GLU A 23 5.68 7.10 6.77
C GLU A 23 6.75 6.42 5.91
N ALA A 24 7.58 5.57 6.50
CA ALA A 24 8.60 4.83 5.74
C ALA A 24 7.99 3.89 4.70
N LEU A 25 6.88 3.21 5.02
CA LEU A 25 6.16 2.36 4.07
C LEU A 25 5.58 3.19 2.92
N ARG A 26 5.02 4.37 3.22
CA ARG A 26 4.50 5.30 2.23
C ARG A 26 5.60 5.78 1.27
N MET A 27 6.75 6.20 1.80
CA MET A 27 7.91 6.58 1.00
C MET A 27 8.43 5.43 0.14
N PHE A 28 8.51 4.22 0.70
CA PHE A 28 8.93 3.02 -0.04
C PHE A 28 7.99 2.73 -1.22
N LEU A 29 6.67 2.81 -1.00
CA LEU A 29 5.68 2.59 -2.05
C LEU A 29 5.74 3.67 -3.13
N ASP A 30 5.90 4.93 -2.74
CA ASP A 30 6.08 6.04 -3.67
C ASP A 30 7.31 5.84 -4.57
N GLN A 31 8.45 5.44 -4.00
CA GLN A 31 9.68 5.18 -4.76
C GLN A 31 9.56 3.98 -5.71
N LYS A 32 8.85 2.92 -5.32
CA LYS A 32 8.74 1.69 -6.14
C LYS A 32 7.67 1.80 -7.22
N LEU A 33 6.54 2.44 -6.92
CA LEU A 33 5.40 2.52 -7.82
C LEU A 33 5.43 3.80 -8.66
N GLY A 34 5.98 4.88 -8.11
CA GLY A 34 5.86 6.24 -8.59
C GLY A 34 4.61 6.91 -8.00
N THR A 35 4.75 8.19 -7.63
CA THR A 35 3.73 8.97 -6.91
C THR A 35 2.34 8.92 -7.55
N GLN A 36 2.26 9.05 -8.88
CA GLN A 36 0.97 9.05 -9.59
C GLN A 36 0.27 7.70 -9.55
N ALA A 37 1.02 6.60 -9.70
CA ALA A 37 0.46 5.26 -9.67
C ALA A 37 0.07 4.88 -8.24
N PHE A 38 0.93 5.19 -7.27
CA PHE A 38 0.65 4.99 -5.84
C PHE A 38 -0.62 5.72 -5.42
N LEU A 39 -0.75 7.03 -5.69
CA LEU A 39 -1.92 7.80 -5.27
C LEU A 39 -3.22 7.31 -5.91
N LYS A 40 -3.19 6.88 -7.17
CA LYS A 40 -4.36 6.30 -7.84
C LYS A 40 -4.82 5.03 -7.15
N VAL A 41 -3.89 4.10 -6.92
CA VAL A 41 -4.21 2.81 -6.28
C VAL A 41 -4.63 3.00 -4.84
N TYR A 42 -3.93 3.86 -4.10
CA TYR A 42 -4.25 4.21 -2.72
C TYR A 42 -5.69 4.73 -2.59
N ARG A 43 -6.07 5.73 -3.39
CA ARG A 43 -7.43 6.30 -3.35
C ARG A 43 -8.50 5.29 -3.74
N ARG A 44 -8.20 4.42 -4.72
CA ARG A 44 -9.14 3.38 -5.13
C ARG A 44 -9.32 2.31 -4.05
N LEU A 45 -8.24 1.91 -3.37
CA LEU A 45 -8.29 1.02 -2.21
C LEU A 45 -9.04 1.63 -1.02
N GLU A 46 -8.86 2.91 -0.76
CA GLU A 46 -9.58 3.62 0.31
C GLU A 46 -11.07 3.77 0.00
N SER A 47 -11.43 3.87 -1.28
CA SER A 47 -12.82 3.99 -1.76
C SER A 47 -13.48 2.66 -2.13
N LEU A 48 -12.83 1.53 -1.85
CA LEU A 48 -13.30 0.20 -2.25
C LEU A 48 -14.49 -0.23 -1.37
N SER A 49 -15.60 -0.62 -1.99
CA SER A 49 -16.82 -1.06 -1.32
C SER A 49 -17.06 -2.56 -1.52
N LEU A 50 -17.93 -3.14 -0.69
CA LEU A 50 -18.40 -4.52 -0.85
C LEU A 50 -19.22 -4.74 -2.14
N GLU A 51 -19.68 -3.65 -2.76
CA GLU A 51 -20.44 -3.67 -4.02
C GLU A 51 -19.54 -3.60 -5.25
N ASP A 52 -18.24 -3.30 -5.09
CA ASP A 52 -17.31 -3.26 -6.21
C ASP A 52 -17.04 -4.68 -6.74
N ASP A 53 -17.03 -4.82 -8.07
CA ASP A 53 -16.68 -6.09 -8.70
C ASP A 53 -15.17 -6.34 -8.57
N GLU A 54 -14.82 -7.42 -7.85
CA GLU A 54 -13.42 -7.79 -7.60
C GLU A 54 -12.60 -7.96 -8.89
N SER A 55 -13.25 -8.43 -9.97
CA SER A 55 -12.57 -8.64 -11.26
C SER A 55 -12.29 -7.33 -11.98
N GLU A 56 -13.23 -6.38 -11.92
CA GLU A 56 -13.06 -5.04 -12.49
C GLU A 56 -11.97 -4.26 -11.75
N VAL A 57 -12.02 -4.26 -10.41
CA VAL A 57 -11.02 -3.63 -9.54
C VAL A 57 -9.63 -4.21 -9.80
N SER A 58 -9.53 -5.54 -9.88
CA SER A 58 -8.25 -6.22 -10.18
C SER A 58 -7.68 -5.82 -11.54
N ARG A 59 -8.54 -5.65 -12.56
CA ARG A 59 -8.12 -5.18 -13.89
C ARG A 59 -7.65 -3.72 -13.87
N GLU A 60 -8.33 -2.86 -13.12
CA GLU A 60 -7.93 -1.46 -12.96
C GLU A 60 -6.54 -1.35 -12.32
N PHE A 61 -6.30 -2.09 -11.24
CA PHE A 61 -4.99 -2.12 -10.62
C PHE A 61 -3.92 -2.70 -11.52
N LEU A 62 -4.21 -3.76 -12.27
CA LEU A 62 -3.29 -4.32 -13.25
C LEU A 62 -2.96 -3.30 -14.36
N ALA A 63 -3.93 -2.49 -14.80
CA ALA A 63 -3.71 -1.46 -15.80
C ALA A 63 -2.83 -0.30 -15.30
N VAL A 64 -2.93 0.06 -14.01
CA VAL A 64 -2.15 1.15 -13.40
C VAL A 64 -0.75 0.71 -12.99
N LEU A 65 -0.65 -0.44 -12.31
CA LEU A 65 0.60 -0.93 -11.74
C LEU A 65 1.39 -1.82 -12.69
N GLY A 66 0.70 -2.56 -13.55
CA GLY A 66 1.27 -3.68 -14.28
C GLY A 66 1.46 -4.92 -13.39
N GLN A 67 1.72 -6.05 -14.04
CA GLN A 67 1.75 -7.37 -13.40
C GLN A 67 2.88 -7.51 -12.37
N ASP A 68 4.01 -6.86 -12.61
CA ASP A 68 5.20 -6.87 -11.74
C ASP A 68 4.98 -6.18 -10.39
N LYS A 69 4.11 -5.16 -10.38
CA LYS A 69 3.88 -4.31 -9.21
C LYS A 69 2.59 -4.64 -8.44
N LEU A 70 1.81 -5.63 -8.89
CA LEU A 70 0.65 -6.13 -8.16
C LEU A 70 0.93 -6.56 -6.71
N PRO A 71 2.08 -7.18 -6.37
CA PRO A 71 2.36 -7.57 -4.99
C PRO A 71 2.35 -6.39 -4.00
N TYR A 72 2.64 -5.17 -4.49
CA TYR A 72 2.63 -3.96 -3.67
C TYR A 72 1.21 -3.53 -3.25
N LEU A 73 0.14 -4.02 -3.89
CA LEU A 73 -1.24 -3.77 -3.45
C LEU A 73 -1.44 -4.17 -1.99
N GLN A 74 -0.90 -5.33 -1.60
CA GLN A 74 -1.01 -5.80 -0.22
C GLN A 74 -0.33 -4.83 0.76
N LEU A 75 0.79 -4.22 0.36
CA LEU A 75 1.46 -3.21 1.19
C LEU A 75 0.68 -1.90 1.27
N ILE A 76 0.04 -1.47 0.18
CA ILE A 76 -0.81 -0.26 0.19
C ILE A 76 -2.02 -0.49 1.10
N HIS A 77 -2.65 -1.66 1.04
CA HIS A 77 -3.74 -2.00 1.96
C HIS A 77 -3.26 -2.04 3.42
N GLN A 78 -2.09 -2.63 3.70
CA GLN A 78 -1.48 -2.57 5.03
C GLN A 78 -1.20 -1.14 5.50
N LEU A 79 -0.76 -0.26 4.61
CA LEU A 79 -0.53 1.15 4.91
C LEU A 79 -1.82 1.82 5.38
N ILE A 80 -2.92 1.68 4.62
CA ILE A 80 -4.23 2.25 4.94
C ILE A 80 -4.70 1.77 6.32
N VAL A 81 -4.66 0.46 6.56
CA VAL A 81 -5.06 -0.11 7.86
C VAL A 81 -4.19 0.43 9.00
N CYS A 82 -2.88 0.60 8.79
CA CYS A 82 -2.02 1.21 9.80
C CYS A 82 -2.30 2.71 10.01
N GLU A 83 -2.65 3.45 8.96
CA GLU A 83 -3.07 4.87 9.05
C GLU A 83 -4.40 5.01 9.82
N GLU A 84 -5.38 4.16 9.56
CA GLU A 84 -6.64 4.14 10.30
C GLU A 84 -6.43 3.84 11.79
N ASN A 85 -5.57 2.88 12.12
CA ASN A 85 -5.21 2.59 13.51
C ASN A 85 -4.51 3.76 14.21
N LEU A 86 -3.72 4.56 13.50
CA LEU A 86 -3.11 5.78 14.04
C LEU A 86 -4.15 6.89 14.24
N ASN A 87 -5.11 7.01 13.33
CA ASN A 87 -6.12 8.07 13.37
C ASN A 87 -7.22 7.81 14.42
N CYS A 88 -7.36 6.56 14.86
CA CYS A 88 -8.22 6.15 15.98
C CYS A 88 -7.51 6.18 17.35
N ALA A 89 -6.23 6.56 17.44
CA ALA A 89 -5.43 6.55 18.67
C ALA A 89 -5.42 7.89 19.43
#